data_AF-A0A1Y1QUT5-F1
#
_entry.id   AF-A0A1Y1QUT5-F1
#
_cell.length_a   1.000
_cell.length_b   1.000
_cell.length_c   1.000
_cell.angle_alpha   90.00
_cell.angle_beta   90.00
_cell.angle_gamma   90.00
#
_symmetry.space_group_name_H-M   'P 1'
#
loop_
_entity.id
_entity.type
_entity.pdbx_description
1 polymer ?
#
loop_
_entity_poly.entity_id
_entity_poly.type
_entity_poly.pdbx_seq_one_letter_code
_entity_poly.pdbx_strand_id
1 'polypeptide(L)'
;MNHLLDIAIDTLSVITNQSTGLLHPLDDSATKEMFRALHQEGIPLGYNEIKQLTLSKGWETKHACSIAEIAERIGSGGQVRISFPGQIDNSTIIRLKQEARSRASQQGIPIYSRDFLYNAAKRFRDAVIKAQKADEFLFGLLDDFPKDCCEFSSYLLAEYLMEECHVQQVEKVRGELIRRPYNYHVWLVISGFLVDITADQFRTTNMPVIVTDDRNGWHKRYREVERCHLSQPVFEEFGEPQKTEIFTDYQRIKTFL
;
A
#
# COMPACT_ATOMS: atom_id res chain seq x y z
N MET A 1 -10.88 -4.68 9.85
CA MET A 1 -10.13 -5.93 10.12
C MET A 1 -9.25 -6.20 8.91
N ASN A 2 -7.96 -6.47 9.09
CA ASN A 2 -7.07 -6.74 7.97
C ASN A 2 -7.28 -8.18 7.47
N HIS A 3 -7.90 -8.35 6.29
CA HIS A 3 -8.21 -9.68 5.74
C HIS A 3 -6.97 -10.54 5.50
N LEU A 4 -5.85 -9.93 5.10
CA LEU A 4 -4.60 -10.68 4.88
C LEU A 4 -4.07 -11.24 6.21
N LEU A 5 -4.15 -10.44 7.28
CA LEU A 5 -3.76 -10.89 8.62
C LEU A 5 -4.67 -12.02 9.14
N ASP A 6 -5.99 -11.86 8.99
CA ASP A 6 -6.98 -12.88 9.36
C ASP A 6 -6.71 -14.23 8.66
N ILE A 7 -6.54 -14.19 7.32
CA ILE A 7 -6.25 -15.39 6.51
C ILE A 7 -4.89 -16.00 6.87
N ALA A 8 -3.89 -15.18 7.20
CA ALA A 8 -2.58 -15.67 7.61
C ALA A 8 -2.63 -16.40 8.95
N ILE A 9 -3.38 -15.88 9.93
CA ILE A 9 -3.60 -16.57 11.21
C ILE A 9 -4.44 -17.85 11.03
N ASP A 10 -5.45 -17.83 10.16
CA ASP A 10 -6.18 -19.05 9.77
C ASP A 10 -5.22 -20.11 9.21
N THR A 11 -4.34 -19.70 8.28
CA THR A 11 -3.36 -20.58 7.66
C THR A 11 -2.36 -21.12 8.68
N LEU A 12 -1.84 -20.26 9.57
CA LEU A 12 -0.98 -20.68 10.67
C LEU A 12 -1.66 -21.73 11.55
N SER A 13 -2.94 -21.54 11.85
CA SER A 13 -3.75 -22.45 12.66
C SER A 13 -3.95 -23.83 12.03
N VAL A 14 -3.76 -23.94 10.71
CA VAL A 14 -3.82 -25.21 9.97
C VAL A 14 -2.44 -25.89 9.89
N ILE A 15 -1.37 -25.12 9.70
CA ILE A 15 -0.01 -25.67 9.49
C ILE A 15 0.79 -25.88 10.78
N THR A 16 0.31 -25.34 11.90
CA THR A 16 0.93 -25.51 13.22
C THR A 16 0.01 -26.28 14.14
N ASN A 17 0.59 -27.00 15.10
CA ASN A 17 -0.19 -27.74 16.07
C ASN A 17 -0.58 -26.84 17.24
N GLN A 18 -1.85 -26.42 17.27
CA GLN A 18 -2.41 -25.52 18.28
C GLN A 18 -2.26 -26.05 19.73
N SER A 19 -2.18 -27.37 19.91
CA SER A 19 -2.08 -28.00 21.24
C SER A 19 -0.67 -27.96 21.83
N THR A 20 0.36 -27.96 20.98
CA THR A 20 1.77 -27.80 21.39
C THR A 20 2.26 -26.36 21.22
N GLY A 21 1.50 -25.55 20.49
CA GLY A 21 1.87 -24.22 20.02
C GLY A 21 3.25 -24.19 19.39
N LEU A 22 4.09 -23.24 19.82
CA LEU A 22 5.42 -23.01 19.25
C LEU A 22 6.54 -23.84 19.89
N LEU A 23 6.21 -24.88 20.66
CA LEU A 23 7.22 -25.78 21.22
C LEU A 23 7.91 -26.61 20.13
N HIS A 24 7.24 -26.85 19.01
CA HIS A 24 7.81 -27.56 17.88
C HIS A 24 8.64 -26.62 16.99
N PRO A 25 9.91 -26.94 16.65
CA PRO A 25 10.78 -26.02 15.92
C PRO A 25 10.33 -25.63 14.51
N LEU A 26 9.54 -26.48 13.82
CA LEU A 26 8.99 -26.15 12.50
C LEU A 26 7.86 -25.12 12.65
N ASP A 27 7.01 -25.25 13.66
CA ASP A 27 5.88 -24.37 13.93
C ASP A 27 6.36 -22.97 14.32
N ASP A 28 7.40 -22.89 15.15
CA ASP A 28 8.13 -21.65 15.47
C ASP A 28 8.73 -21.01 14.21
N SER A 29 9.37 -21.83 13.35
CA SER A 29 9.97 -21.32 12.10
C SER A 29 8.90 -20.81 11.13
N ALA A 30 7.81 -21.55 10.93
CA ALA A 30 6.68 -21.17 10.07
C ALA A 30 6.01 -19.87 10.56
N THR A 31 5.81 -19.73 11.87
CA THR A 31 5.25 -18.53 12.48
C THR A 31 6.13 -17.30 12.21
N LYS A 32 7.44 -17.44 12.39
CA LYS A 32 8.40 -16.37 12.12
C LYS A 32 8.47 -16.00 10.64
N GLU A 33 8.45 -16.98 9.74
CA GLU A 33 8.46 -16.73 8.31
C GLU A 33 7.17 -16.03 7.85
N MET A 34 6.01 -16.47 8.32
CA MET A 34 4.71 -15.83 8.04
C MET A 34 4.71 -14.37 8.49
N PHE A 35 5.09 -14.08 9.74
CA PHE A 35 5.10 -12.71 10.23
C PHE A 35 6.16 -11.84 9.55
N ARG A 36 7.32 -12.39 9.19
CA ARG A 36 8.29 -11.64 8.38
C ARG A 36 7.70 -11.26 7.02
N ALA A 37 7.02 -12.18 6.36
CA ALA A 37 6.38 -11.90 5.09
C ALA A 37 5.28 -10.84 5.24
N LEU A 38 4.41 -10.97 6.25
CA LEU A 38 3.38 -9.96 6.53
C LEU A 38 3.96 -8.58 6.86
N HIS A 39 5.05 -8.53 7.62
CA HIS A 39 5.73 -7.27 7.92
C HIS A 39 6.34 -6.63 6.66
N GLN A 40 6.91 -7.43 5.75
CA GLN A 40 7.36 -6.97 4.43
C GLN A 40 6.19 -6.44 3.58
N GLU A 41 4.99 -6.97 3.79
CA GLU A 41 3.75 -6.45 3.20
C GLU A 41 3.21 -5.19 3.89
N GLY A 42 3.97 -4.61 4.84
CA GLY A 42 3.60 -3.39 5.55
C GLY A 42 2.43 -3.59 6.51
N ILE A 43 2.07 -4.84 6.83
CA ILE A 43 0.98 -5.13 7.77
C ILE A 43 1.46 -4.82 9.19
N PRO A 44 0.76 -3.96 9.95
CA PRO A 44 1.05 -3.74 11.36
C PRO A 44 0.89 -5.04 12.14
N LEU A 45 1.91 -5.39 12.94
CA LEU A 45 1.92 -6.61 13.75
C LEU A 45 1.84 -6.25 15.24
N GLY A 46 0.74 -5.61 15.64
CA GLY A 46 0.54 -5.18 17.02
C GLY A 46 0.21 -6.35 17.94
N TYR A 47 0.84 -6.41 19.12
CA TYR A 47 0.64 -7.49 20.10
C TYR A 47 -0.84 -7.79 20.38
N ASN A 48 -1.61 -6.75 20.74
CA ASN A 48 -3.01 -6.90 21.14
C ASN A 48 -3.90 -7.44 20.01
N GLU A 49 -3.70 -6.94 18.78
CA GLU A 49 -4.47 -7.39 17.61
C GLU A 49 -4.18 -8.86 17.31
N ILE A 50 -2.89 -9.24 17.25
CA ILE A 50 -2.47 -10.62 16.98
C ILE A 50 -2.98 -11.56 18.06
N LYS A 51 -2.87 -11.19 19.34
CA LYS A 51 -3.34 -12.00 20.46
C LYS A 51 -4.84 -12.26 20.36
N GLN A 52 -5.65 -11.22 20.17
CA GLN A 52 -7.11 -11.35 20.10
C GLN A 52 -7.54 -12.17 18.87
N LEU A 53 -6.91 -11.93 17.72
CA LEU A 53 -7.18 -12.69 16.51
C LEU A 53 -6.84 -14.17 16.70
N THR A 54 -5.67 -14.48 17.26
CA THR A 54 -5.23 -15.86 17.51
C THR A 54 -6.15 -16.58 18.51
N LEU A 55 -6.56 -15.90 19.59
CA LEU A 55 -7.57 -16.41 20.52
C LEU A 55 -8.90 -16.73 19.84
N SER A 56 -9.37 -15.86 18.93
CA SER A 56 -10.61 -16.08 18.19
C SER A 56 -10.56 -17.32 17.27
N LYS A 57 -9.36 -17.79 16.92
CA LYS A 57 -9.13 -19.03 16.15
C LYS A 57 -8.97 -20.28 17.02
N GLY A 58 -9.23 -20.19 18.33
CA GLY A 58 -9.26 -21.33 19.24
C GLY A 58 -7.94 -21.68 19.92
N TRP A 59 -6.90 -20.86 19.75
CA TRP A 59 -5.62 -21.06 20.41
C TRP A 59 -5.71 -20.83 21.93
N GLU A 60 -4.97 -21.61 22.71
CA GLU A 60 -4.82 -21.35 24.15
C GLU A 60 -4.12 -20.00 24.41
N THR A 61 -4.53 -19.31 25.47
CA THR A 61 -4.00 -17.99 25.85
C THR A 61 -2.49 -17.92 25.92
N LYS A 62 -1.84 -18.98 26.44
CA LYS A 62 -0.37 -19.03 26.53
C LYS A 62 0.30 -18.97 25.16
N HIS A 63 -0.24 -19.69 24.17
CA HIS A 63 0.30 -19.76 22.82
C HIS A 63 -0.04 -18.49 22.02
N ALA A 64 -1.25 -17.96 22.19
CA ALA A 64 -1.63 -16.68 21.61
C ALA A 64 -0.72 -15.53 22.07
N CYS A 65 -0.33 -15.50 23.36
CA CYS A 65 0.65 -14.55 23.87
C CYS A 65 2.02 -14.73 23.18
N SER A 66 2.57 -15.95 23.11
CA SER A 66 3.87 -16.18 22.47
C SER A 66 3.89 -15.82 20.98
N ILE A 67 2.81 -16.11 20.24
CA ILE A 67 2.65 -15.72 18.83
C ILE A 67 2.65 -14.19 18.72
N ALA A 68 1.91 -13.49 19.59
CA ALA A 68 1.86 -12.03 19.61
C ALA A 68 3.21 -11.38 19.95
N GLU A 69 4.01 -11.95 20.86
CA GLU A 69 5.37 -11.47 21.18
C GLU A 69 6.31 -11.55 19.97
N ILE A 70 6.25 -12.66 19.22
CA ILE A 70 7.05 -12.83 18.00
C ILE A 70 6.60 -11.81 16.94
N ALA A 71 5.29 -11.65 16.75
CA ALA A 71 4.73 -10.71 15.79
C ALA A 71 5.14 -9.27 16.10
N GLU A 72 5.02 -8.83 17.36
CA GLU A 72 5.41 -7.49 17.80
C GLU A 72 6.92 -7.26 17.66
N ARG A 73 7.74 -8.24 18.03
CA ARG A 73 9.19 -8.16 17.82
C ARG A 73 9.55 -7.98 16.35
N ILE A 74 8.90 -8.70 15.45
CA ILE A 74 9.12 -8.54 14.00
C ILE A 74 8.58 -7.19 13.52
N GLY A 75 7.36 -6.81 13.94
CA GLY A 75 6.69 -5.57 13.56
C GLY A 75 7.43 -4.29 13.97
N SER A 76 8.17 -4.35 15.07
CA SER A 76 9.06 -3.28 15.54
C SER A 76 10.44 -3.27 14.87
N GLY A 77 10.67 -4.13 13.86
CA GLY A 77 11.93 -4.26 13.13
C GLY A 77 12.98 -5.13 13.83
N GLY A 78 12.61 -5.82 14.91
CA GLY A 78 13.47 -6.74 15.64
C GLY A 78 13.81 -8.00 14.83
N GLN A 79 15.08 -8.39 14.82
CA GLN A 79 15.51 -9.61 14.17
C GLN A 79 15.12 -10.85 14.99
N VAL A 80 14.62 -11.88 14.31
CA VAL A 80 14.32 -13.20 14.88
C VAL A 80 15.21 -14.27 14.22
N ARG A 81 15.64 -15.29 14.94
CA ARG A 81 16.35 -16.44 14.34
C ARG A 81 15.33 -17.46 13.85
N ILE A 82 15.47 -17.90 12.60
CA ILE A 82 14.68 -18.98 11.98
C ILE A 82 15.57 -20.19 11.87
N SER A 83 15.20 -21.27 12.55
CA SER A 83 16.04 -22.47 12.67
C SER A 83 15.86 -23.40 11.47
N PHE A 84 14.65 -23.47 10.92
CA PHE A 84 14.30 -24.35 9.80
C PHE A 84 13.60 -23.53 8.71
N PRO A 85 14.35 -22.86 7.83
CA PRO A 85 13.75 -22.02 6.79
C PRO A 85 13.01 -22.84 5.74
N GLY A 86 12.12 -22.18 4.99
CA GLY A 86 11.36 -22.78 3.88
C GLY A 86 10.04 -23.44 4.28
N GLN A 87 9.49 -23.08 5.44
CA GLN A 87 8.15 -23.48 5.86
C GLN A 87 7.08 -22.64 5.16
N ILE A 88 7.37 -21.37 4.89
CA ILE A 88 6.51 -20.44 4.15
C ILE A 88 7.26 -19.97 2.91
N ASP A 89 6.72 -20.27 1.72
CA ASP A 89 7.26 -19.80 0.45
C ASP A 89 6.51 -18.57 -0.08
N ASN A 90 7.06 -17.95 -1.13
CA ASN A 90 6.43 -16.78 -1.75
C ASN A 90 5.07 -17.13 -2.39
N SER A 91 4.87 -18.37 -2.84
CA SER A 91 3.61 -18.82 -3.44
C SER A 91 2.47 -18.81 -2.41
N THR A 92 2.77 -19.13 -1.15
CA THR A 92 1.84 -19.04 -0.03
C THR A 92 1.35 -17.61 0.13
N ILE A 93 2.25 -16.64 0.23
CA ILE A 93 1.87 -15.22 0.41
C ILE A 93 1.04 -14.69 -0.77
N ILE A 94 1.40 -15.08 -2.01
CA ILE A 94 0.61 -14.74 -3.20
C ILE A 94 -0.82 -15.29 -3.07
N ARG A 95 -0.97 -16.55 -2.65
CA ARG A 95 -2.28 -17.18 -2.43
C ARG A 95 -3.06 -16.45 -1.33
N LEU A 96 -2.44 -16.12 -0.19
CA LEU A 96 -3.11 -15.39 0.90
C LEU A 96 -3.60 -14.01 0.43
N LYS A 97 -2.81 -13.29 -0.36
CA LYS A 97 -3.22 -12.01 -0.97
C LYS A 97 -4.42 -12.16 -1.90
N GLN A 98 -4.42 -13.20 -2.75
CA GLN A 98 -5.54 -13.48 -3.65
C GLN A 98 -6.82 -13.83 -2.88
N GLU A 99 -6.70 -14.63 -1.82
CA GLU A 99 -7.82 -14.97 -0.95
C GLU A 99 -8.33 -13.73 -0.18
N ALA A 100 -7.43 -12.88 0.32
CA ALA A 100 -7.79 -11.63 1.00
C ALA A 100 -8.58 -10.68 0.09
N ARG A 101 -8.14 -10.54 -1.16
CA ARG A 101 -8.88 -9.78 -2.19
C ARG A 101 -10.25 -10.41 -2.48
N SER A 102 -10.33 -11.74 -2.54
CA SER A 102 -11.59 -12.46 -2.77
C SER A 102 -12.58 -12.27 -1.62
N ARG A 103 -12.12 -12.41 -0.36
CA ARG A 103 -12.95 -12.16 0.84
C ARG A 103 -13.43 -10.71 0.89
N ALA A 104 -12.56 -9.74 0.61
CA ALA A 104 -12.93 -8.32 0.56
C ALA A 104 -14.02 -8.07 -0.50
N SER A 105 -13.87 -8.62 -1.70
CA SER A 105 -14.87 -8.51 -2.77
C SER A 105 -16.22 -9.11 -2.38
N GLN A 106 -16.24 -10.27 -1.69
CA GLN A 106 -17.47 -10.88 -1.17
C GLN A 106 -18.17 -10.03 -0.10
N GLN A 107 -17.42 -9.19 0.62
CA GLN A 107 -17.95 -8.24 1.60
C GLN A 107 -18.37 -6.90 0.95
N GLY A 108 -18.41 -6.83 -0.38
CA GLY A 108 -18.81 -5.63 -1.11
C GLY A 108 -17.73 -4.54 -1.17
N ILE A 109 -16.49 -4.84 -0.75
CA ILE A 109 -15.36 -3.91 -0.89
C ILE A 109 -14.91 -3.94 -2.37
N PRO A 110 -14.91 -2.82 -3.10
CA PRO A 110 -14.46 -2.79 -4.48
C PRO A 110 -12.98 -3.17 -4.60
N ILE A 111 -12.67 -4.11 -5.48
CA ILE A 111 -11.30 -4.54 -5.80
C ILE A 111 -11.01 -4.23 -7.27
N TYR A 112 -9.97 -3.44 -7.50
CA TYR A 112 -9.52 -3.05 -8.83
C TYR A 112 -8.33 -3.89 -9.27
N SER A 113 -8.32 -4.31 -10.53
CA SER A 113 -7.20 -5.05 -11.09
C SER A 113 -6.00 -4.14 -11.34
N ARG A 114 -4.80 -4.72 -11.33
CA ARG A 114 -3.56 -4.00 -11.66
C ARG A 114 -3.65 -3.35 -13.04
N ASP A 115 -4.16 -4.06 -14.04
CA ASP A 115 -4.24 -3.58 -15.41
C ASP A 115 -5.23 -2.41 -15.56
N PHE A 116 -6.37 -2.47 -14.87
CA PHE A 116 -7.31 -1.36 -14.81
C PHE A 116 -6.65 -0.11 -14.23
N LEU A 117 -6.02 -0.23 -13.06
CA LEU A 117 -5.35 0.89 -12.39
C LEU A 117 -4.19 1.44 -13.23
N TYR A 118 -3.42 0.57 -13.88
CA TYR A 118 -2.33 0.98 -14.76
C TYR A 118 -2.83 1.76 -15.96
N ASN A 119 -3.88 1.26 -16.64
CA ASN A 119 -4.44 1.92 -17.82
C ASN A 119 -5.07 3.28 -17.46
N ALA A 120 -5.79 3.36 -16.34
CA ALA A 120 -6.37 4.61 -15.86
C ALA A 120 -5.27 5.63 -15.47
N ALA A 121 -4.28 5.22 -14.67
CA ALA A 121 -3.17 6.08 -14.26
C ALA A 121 -2.33 6.55 -15.46
N LYS A 122 -2.10 5.67 -16.45
CA LYS A 122 -1.43 6.02 -17.71
C LYS A 122 -2.23 7.03 -18.53
N ARG A 123 -3.54 6.81 -18.70
CA ARG A 123 -4.41 7.75 -19.42
C ARG A 123 -4.38 9.13 -18.78
N PHE A 124 -4.47 9.18 -17.45
CA PHE A 124 -4.39 10.43 -16.72
C PHE A 124 -3.03 11.13 -16.89
N ARG A 125 -1.93 10.40 -16.71
CA ARG A 125 -0.58 10.93 -16.92
C ARG A 125 -0.39 11.47 -18.34
N ASP A 126 -0.86 10.75 -19.35
CA ASP A 126 -0.78 11.18 -20.75
C ASP A 126 -1.58 12.48 -20.97
N ALA A 127 -2.72 12.65 -20.29
CA ALA A 127 -3.49 13.89 -20.31
C ALA A 127 -2.77 15.07 -19.64
N VAL A 128 -2.10 14.85 -18.49
CA VAL A 128 -1.25 15.87 -17.84
C VAL A 128 -0.16 16.36 -18.79
N ILE A 129 0.55 15.43 -19.44
CA ILE A 129 1.63 15.77 -20.41
C ILE A 129 1.09 16.52 -21.63
N LYS A 130 -0.12 16.18 -22.11
CA LYS A 130 -0.74 16.91 -23.22
C LYS A 130 -1.15 18.33 -22.80
N ALA A 131 -1.73 18.49 -21.61
CA ALA A 131 -2.07 19.79 -21.06
C ALA A 131 -0.80 20.65 -20.91
N GLN A 132 0.23 20.15 -20.24
CA GLN A 132 1.53 20.84 -20.08
C GLN A 132 2.11 21.36 -21.41
N LYS A 133 1.96 20.60 -22.50
CA LYS A 133 2.47 20.99 -23.83
C LYS A 133 1.59 22.02 -24.55
N ALA A 134 0.32 22.11 -24.19
CA ALA A 134 -0.63 22.98 -24.87
C ALA A 134 -0.55 24.44 -24.39
N ASP A 135 -0.23 24.65 -23.11
CA ASP A 135 -0.16 25.95 -22.44
C ASP A 135 0.36 25.76 -21.00
N GLU A 136 0.80 26.84 -20.36
CA GLU A 136 1.22 26.84 -18.95
C GLU A 136 0.03 26.56 -18.01
N PHE A 137 0.29 25.88 -16.90
CA PHE A 137 -0.67 25.67 -15.83
C PHE A 137 -0.80 26.92 -14.95
N LEU A 138 -1.97 27.13 -14.35
CA LEU A 138 -2.13 28.21 -13.37
C LEU A 138 -1.34 27.91 -12.10
N PHE A 139 -1.32 26.65 -11.68
CA PHE A 139 -0.52 26.16 -10.58
C PHE A 139 0.86 25.74 -11.11
N GLY A 140 1.79 26.71 -11.14
CA GLY A 140 3.08 26.56 -11.84
C GLY A 140 3.97 25.39 -11.42
N LEU A 141 3.72 24.73 -10.28
CA LEU A 141 4.41 23.48 -9.93
C LEU A 141 4.10 22.34 -10.93
N LEU A 142 2.97 22.37 -11.63
CA LEU A 142 2.62 21.38 -12.64
C LEU A 142 3.34 21.60 -13.98
N ASP A 143 3.91 22.79 -14.22
CA ASP A 143 4.66 23.08 -15.46
C ASP A 143 5.91 22.24 -15.61
N ASP A 144 6.49 21.79 -14.49
CA ASP A 144 7.67 20.93 -14.45
C ASP A 144 7.34 19.43 -14.29
N PHE A 145 6.06 19.04 -14.44
CA PHE A 145 5.64 17.65 -14.32
C PHE A 145 6.56 16.69 -15.11
N PRO A 146 7.07 15.60 -14.49
CA PRO A 146 6.70 15.04 -13.17
C PRO A 146 7.54 15.52 -11.97
N LYS A 147 8.38 16.54 -12.10
CA LYS A 147 9.31 16.97 -11.03
C LYS A 147 8.61 17.80 -9.96
N ASP A 148 8.93 17.54 -8.70
CA ASP A 148 8.53 18.33 -7.51
C ASP A 148 7.02 18.56 -7.34
N CYS A 149 6.19 17.83 -8.09
CA CYS A 149 4.73 17.93 -8.08
C CYS A 149 4.04 16.63 -7.67
N CYS A 150 4.78 15.66 -7.11
CA CYS A 150 4.25 14.33 -6.76
C CYS A 150 3.04 14.36 -5.83
N GLU A 151 2.99 15.30 -4.89
CA GLU A 151 1.86 15.47 -3.97
C GLU A 151 0.59 15.89 -4.72
N PHE A 152 0.64 17.01 -5.44
CA PHE A 152 -0.49 17.54 -6.19
C PHE A 152 -0.92 16.60 -7.32
N SER A 153 0.04 16.01 -8.03
CA SER A 153 -0.24 15.02 -9.07
C SER A 153 -0.96 13.78 -8.52
N SER A 154 -0.65 13.37 -7.28
CA SER A 154 -1.35 12.26 -6.62
C SER A 154 -2.78 12.65 -6.23
N TYR A 155 -3.01 13.87 -5.74
CA TYR A 155 -4.36 14.38 -5.50
C TYR A 155 -5.19 14.45 -6.79
N LEU A 156 -4.63 15.02 -7.87
CA LEU A 156 -5.33 15.11 -9.15
C LEU A 156 -5.64 13.73 -9.75
N LEU A 157 -4.70 12.79 -9.66
CA LEU A 157 -4.95 11.40 -10.05
C LEU A 157 -6.05 10.76 -9.20
N ALA A 158 -6.06 11.00 -7.89
CA ALA A 158 -7.10 10.49 -7.00
C ALA A 158 -8.48 11.04 -7.37
N GLU A 159 -8.59 12.35 -7.62
CA GLU A 159 -9.85 12.98 -8.07
C GLU A 159 -10.34 12.34 -9.37
N TYR A 160 -9.47 12.19 -10.37
CA TYR A 160 -9.82 11.52 -11.63
C TYR A 160 -10.31 10.08 -11.42
N LEU A 161 -9.59 9.31 -10.61
CA LEU A 161 -9.96 7.92 -10.35
C LEU A 161 -11.30 7.80 -9.63
N MET A 162 -11.58 8.67 -8.66
CA MET A 162 -12.84 8.67 -7.92
C MET A 162 -14.01 9.20 -8.77
N GLU A 163 -13.82 10.33 -9.44
CA GLU A 163 -14.85 11.01 -10.23
C GLU A 163 -15.22 10.20 -11.49
N GLU A 164 -14.23 9.91 -12.33
CA GLU A 164 -14.43 9.40 -13.69
C GLU A 164 -14.34 7.88 -13.78
N CYS A 165 -13.55 7.25 -12.90
CA CYS A 165 -13.36 5.80 -12.91
C CYS A 165 -14.15 5.10 -11.78
N HIS A 166 -14.87 5.86 -10.95
CA HIS A 166 -15.65 5.39 -9.81
C HIS A 166 -14.84 4.52 -8.83
N VAL A 167 -13.54 4.79 -8.73
CA VAL A 167 -12.66 4.13 -7.79
C VAL A 167 -12.99 4.58 -6.37
N GLN A 168 -13.03 3.63 -5.45
CA GLN A 168 -13.32 3.86 -4.03
C GLN A 168 -12.14 3.41 -3.18
N GLN A 169 -12.10 3.86 -1.92
CA GLN A 169 -11.05 3.53 -0.96
C GLN A 169 -9.64 3.90 -1.48
N VAL A 170 -9.52 5.13 -1.95
CA VAL A 170 -8.23 5.69 -2.39
C VAL A 170 -7.49 6.23 -1.17
N GLU A 171 -6.28 5.72 -0.93
CA GLU A 171 -5.40 6.25 0.10
C GLU A 171 -4.25 7.03 -0.52
N LYS A 172 -3.88 8.17 0.08
CA LYS A 172 -2.63 8.88 -0.20
C LYS A 172 -1.58 8.42 0.80
N VAL A 173 -0.36 8.16 0.32
CA VAL A 173 0.79 7.85 1.17
C VAL A 173 1.89 8.86 0.92
N ARG A 174 2.43 9.43 2.00
CA ARG A 174 3.66 10.22 1.98
C ARG A 174 4.79 9.36 2.54
N GLY A 175 5.78 9.10 1.71
CA GLY A 175 7.00 8.39 2.09
C GLY A 175 8.18 9.32 2.23
N GLU A 176 9.04 9.07 3.21
CA GLU A 176 10.32 9.76 3.41
C GLU A 176 11.49 8.83 3.06
N LEU A 177 12.47 9.29 2.28
CA LEU A 177 13.64 8.48 1.96
C LEU A 177 14.42 8.06 3.22
N ILE A 178 14.60 6.75 3.39
CA ILE A 178 15.29 6.15 4.56
C ILE A 178 16.73 6.68 4.68
N ARG A 179 17.43 6.84 3.55
CA ARG A 179 18.83 7.29 3.51
C ARG A 179 19.00 8.80 3.43
N ARG A 180 17.91 9.55 3.23
CA ARG A 180 17.92 11.02 3.08
C ARG A 180 16.64 11.59 3.69
N PRO A 181 16.59 11.75 5.02
CA PRO A 181 15.45 12.35 5.70
C PRO A 181 15.08 13.70 5.08
N TYR A 182 13.81 14.10 5.21
CA TYR A 182 13.19 15.29 4.61
C TYR A 182 13.03 15.26 3.09
N ASN A 183 13.45 14.20 2.41
CA ASN A 183 13.14 14.00 0.99
C ASN A 183 11.91 13.11 0.88
N TYR A 184 10.79 13.71 0.48
CA TYR A 184 9.50 13.05 0.43
C TYR A 184 9.13 12.65 -0.98
N HIS A 185 8.26 11.66 -1.08
CA HIS A 185 7.56 11.28 -2.30
C HIS A 185 6.14 10.86 -1.95
N VAL A 186 5.19 11.14 -2.84
CA VAL A 186 3.78 10.85 -2.63
C VAL A 186 3.27 9.93 -3.74
N TRP A 187 2.49 8.92 -3.34
CA TRP A 187 1.81 7.99 -4.24
C TRP A 187 0.44 7.59 -3.66
N LEU A 188 -0.36 6.90 -4.47
CA LEU A 188 -1.66 6.38 -4.05
C LEU A 188 -1.58 4.89 -3.71
N VAL A 189 -2.44 4.42 -2.81
CA VAL A 189 -2.68 3.00 -2.55
C VAL A 189 -4.14 2.67 -2.80
N ILE A 190 -4.40 1.73 -3.70
CA ILE A 190 -5.75 1.33 -4.14
C ILE A 190 -5.78 -0.19 -4.29
N SER A 191 -6.70 -0.87 -3.61
CA SER A 191 -6.81 -2.35 -3.61
C SER A 191 -5.49 -3.08 -3.31
N GLY A 192 -4.63 -2.45 -2.49
CA GLY A 192 -3.30 -2.95 -2.13
C GLY A 192 -2.20 -2.72 -3.18
N PHE A 193 -2.49 -2.04 -4.29
CA PHE A 193 -1.50 -1.60 -5.26
C PHE A 193 -1.00 -0.20 -4.95
N LEU A 194 0.32 -0.01 -5.01
CA LEU A 194 0.98 1.29 -5.05
C LEU A 194 0.84 1.83 -6.48
N VAL A 195 0.22 3.00 -6.64
CA VAL A 195 -0.04 3.68 -7.91
C VAL A 195 0.70 5.01 -7.92
N ASP A 196 1.64 5.16 -8.85
CA ASP A 196 2.56 6.28 -8.90
C ASP A 196 2.80 6.74 -10.34
N ILE A 197 2.48 8.00 -10.62
CA ILE A 197 2.64 8.64 -11.93
C ILE A 197 3.76 9.67 -11.94
N THR A 198 4.63 9.71 -10.93
CA THR A 198 5.75 10.68 -10.87
C THR A 198 7.08 10.04 -10.46
N ALA A 199 7.15 8.71 -10.28
CA ALA A 199 8.37 8.01 -9.88
C ALA A 199 9.59 8.28 -10.78
N ASP A 200 9.38 8.48 -12.09
CA ASP A 200 10.43 8.80 -13.06
C ASP A 200 11.00 10.22 -12.94
N GLN A 201 10.52 11.05 -11.99
CA GLN A 201 11.23 12.25 -11.58
C GLN A 201 12.62 11.93 -10.99
N PHE A 202 12.79 10.72 -10.45
CA PHE A 202 14.05 10.27 -9.88
C PHE A 202 14.83 9.41 -10.88
N ARG A 203 16.14 9.69 -11.01
CA ARG A 203 17.06 8.93 -11.87
C ARG A 203 17.20 7.44 -11.54
N THR A 204 16.63 6.98 -10.42
CA THR A 204 16.67 5.58 -9.98
C THR A 204 15.65 4.69 -10.69
N THR A 205 14.74 5.27 -11.49
CA THR A 205 13.78 4.56 -12.34
C THR A 205 13.48 5.38 -13.60
N ASN A 206 13.11 4.71 -14.68
CA ASN A 206 12.61 5.32 -15.91
C ASN A 206 11.15 4.92 -16.19
N MET A 207 10.46 4.32 -15.22
CA MET A 207 9.07 3.89 -15.36
C MET A 207 8.14 5.10 -15.16
N PRO A 208 7.41 5.56 -16.21
CA PRO A 208 6.54 6.73 -16.11
C PRO A 208 5.29 6.47 -15.26
N VAL A 209 4.87 5.21 -15.16
CA VAL A 209 3.76 4.78 -14.32
C VAL A 209 4.17 3.49 -13.63
N ILE A 210 4.06 3.46 -12.31
CA ILE A 210 4.23 2.25 -11.50
C ILE A 210 2.87 1.89 -10.91
N VAL A 211 2.40 0.68 -11.20
CA VAL A 211 1.31 0.02 -10.48
C VAL A 211 1.81 -1.35 -10.04
N THR A 212 1.98 -1.54 -8.73
CA THR A 212 2.61 -2.75 -8.17
C THR A 212 2.07 -3.06 -6.78
N ASP A 213 2.01 -4.33 -6.40
CA ASP A 213 1.82 -4.79 -5.02
C ASP A 213 3.12 -5.29 -4.38
N ASP A 214 4.27 -5.07 -5.05
CA ASP A 214 5.61 -5.33 -4.54
C ASP A 214 6.13 -4.14 -3.73
N ARG A 215 5.96 -4.21 -2.41
CA ARG A 215 6.51 -3.23 -1.46
C ARG A 215 8.04 -3.29 -1.33
N ASN A 216 8.65 -4.40 -1.75
CA ASN A 216 10.11 -4.56 -1.80
C ASN A 216 10.73 -4.06 -3.12
N GLY A 217 9.90 -3.49 -4.00
CA GLY A 217 10.28 -2.90 -5.27
C GLY A 217 10.91 -1.52 -5.12
N TRP A 218 10.55 -0.58 -6.00
CA TRP A 218 11.13 0.77 -6.01
C TRP A 218 10.79 1.56 -4.73
N HIS A 219 9.58 1.43 -4.22
CA HIS A 219 9.08 2.15 -3.05
C HIS A 219 9.73 1.73 -1.72
N LYS A 220 10.46 0.60 -1.64
CA LYS A 220 11.15 0.16 -0.39
C LYS A 220 12.16 1.16 0.17
N ARG A 221 12.54 2.14 -0.64
CA ARG A 221 13.50 3.20 -0.30
C ARG A 221 12.90 4.24 0.64
N TYR A 222 11.57 4.24 0.76
CA TYR A 222 10.81 5.17 1.56
C TYR A 222 10.27 4.49 2.82
N ARG A 223 10.31 5.21 3.94
CA ARG A 223 9.52 4.92 5.13
C ARG A 223 8.22 5.68 5.02
N GLU A 224 7.08 4.99 5.14
CA GLU A 224 5.78 5.66 5.19
C GLU A 224 5.71 6.52 6.47
N VAL A 225 5.46 7.82 6.31
CA VAL A 225 5.34 8.78 7.43
C VAL A 225 3.91 9.28 7.60
N GLU A 226 3.09 9.18 6.55
CA GLU A 226 1.68 9.56 6.57
C GLU A 226 0.91 8.66 5.60
N ARG A 227 -0.28 8.24 6.01
CA ARG A 227 -1.27 7.53 5.20
C ARG A 227 -2.64 8.05 5.56
N CYS A 228 -3.39 8.56 4.58
CA CYS A 228 -4.75 9.05 4.79
C CYS A 228 -5.69 8.55 3.69
N HIS A 229 -6.95 8.33 4.07
CA HIS A 229 -8.01 8.09 3.09
C HIS A 229 -8.43 9.42 2.47
N LEU A 230 -8.56 9.45 1.15
CA LEU A 230 -9.05 10.60 0.42
C LEU A 230 -10.56 10.51 0.25
N SER A 231 -11.23 11.66 0.34
CA SER A 231 -12.62 11.85 -0.02
C SER A 231 -12.75 12.94 -1.07
N GLN A 232 -13.74 12.82 -1.95
CA GLN A 232 -14.06 13.89 -2.89
C GLN A 232 -14.84 15.03 -2.23
N PRO A 233 -14.65 16.27 -2.69
CA PRO A 233 -13.60 16.69 -3.64
C PRO A 233 -12.24 16.82 -2.92
N VAL A 234 -11.16 16.33 -3.53
CA VAL A 234 -9.81 16.40 -2.92
C VAL A 234 -9.29 17.83 -2.78
N PHE A 235 -9.86 18.77 -3.53
CA PHE A 235 -9.42 20.16 -3.54
C PHE A 235 -9.69 20.91 -2.24
N GLU A 236 -10.58 20.38 -1.37
CA GLU A 236 -10.86 20.97 -0.06
C GLU A 236 -9.67 20.85 0.91
N GLU A 237 -8.66 20.04 0.57
CA GLU A 237 -7.40 19.95 1.32
C GLU A 237 -6.50 21.18 1.13
N PHE A 238 -6.81 22.07 0.17
CA PHE A 238 -5.99 23.22 -0.17
C PHE A 238 -6.63 24.55 0.25
N GLY A 239 -5.78 25.51 0.65
CA GLY A 239 -6.19 26.90 0.86
C GLY A 239 -6.26 27.68 -0.46
N GLU A 240 -6.91 28.84 -0.43
CA GLU A 240 -6.84 29.80 -1.54
C GLU A 240 -5.48 30.53 -1.57
N PRO A 241 -4.94 30.86 -2.76
CA PRO A 241 -5.52 30.68 -4.11
C PRO A 241 -5.27 29.30 -4.75
N GLN A 242 -4.47 28.45 -4.10
CA GLN A 242 -3.99 27.18 -4.67
C GLN A 242 -5.13 26.25 -5.07
N LYS A 243 -6.19 26.19 -4.24
CA LYS A 243 -7.40 25.42 -4.54
C LYS A 243 -8.00 25.79 -5.91
N THR A 244 -8.17 27.09 -6.18
CA THR A 244 -8.73 27.60 -7.44
C THR A 244 -7.83 27.27 -8.63
N GLU A 245 -6.51 27.46 -8.49
CA GLU A 245 -5.53 27.17 -9.54
C GLU A 245 -5.52 25.68 -9.89
N ILE A 246 -5.36 24.80 -8.88
CA ILE A 246 -5.30 23.35 -9.05
C ILE A 246 -6.61 22.82 -9.64
N PHE A 247 -7.78 23.31 -9.18
CA PHE A 247 -9.07 22.91 -9.75
C PHE A 247 -9.18 23.30 -11.22
N THR A 248 -8.75 24.51 -11.58
CA THR A 248 -8.79 24.98 -12.97
C THR A 248 -7.88 24.14 -13.86
N ASP A 249 -6.67 23.84 -13.40
CA ASP A 249 -5.73 22.97 -14.11
C ASP A 249 -6.26 21.55 -14.25
N TYR A 250 -6.96 21.03 -13.23
CA TYR A 250 -7.63 19.74 -13.30
C TYR A 250 -8.71 19.72 -14.40
N GLN A 251 -9.59 20.73 -14.45
CA GLN A 251 -10.59 20.84 -15.51
C GLN A 251 -9.94 20.89 -16.90
N ARG A 252 -8.80 21.58 -17.01
CA ARG A 252 -8.03 21.62 -18.24
C ARG A 252 -7.45 20.25 -18.61
N ILE A 253 -6.86 19.53 -17.67
CA ILE A 253 -6.36 18.15 -17.88
C ILE A 253 -7.49 17.25 -18.39
N LYS A 254 -8.71 17.38 -17.85
CA LYS A 254 -9.86 16.58 -18.27
C LYS A 254 -10.21 16.72 -19.75
N THR A 255 -9.90 17.87 -20.38
CA THR A 255 -10.13 18.06 -21.82
C THR A 255 -9.26 17.16 -22.71
N PHE A 256 -8.22 16.53 -22.15
CA PHE A 256 -7.28 15.64 -22.85
C PHE A 256 -7.48 14.14 -22.53
N LEU A 257 -8.46 13.80 -21.69
CA LEU A 257 -8.80 12.43 -21.29
C LEU A 257 -9.64 11.71 -22.35
#